data_AF-A0A503HPE5-F1
#
_entry.id   AF-A0A503HPE5-F1
#
_cell.length_a   1.000
_cell.length_b   1.000
_cell.length_c   1.000
_cell.angle_alpha   90.00
_cell.angle_beta   90.00
_cell.angle_gamma   90.00
#
_symmetry.space_group_name_H-M   'P 1'
#
loop_
_entity.id
_entity.type
_entity.pdbx_description
1 polymer ?
#
loop_
_entity_poly.entity_id
_entity_poly.type
_entity_poly.pdbx_seq_one_letter_code
_entity_poly.pdbx_strand_id
1 'polypeptide(L)'
;MTLAPELKPEFTALKETYKLGKVEGAVVYRDGSATLANLTPKAKDIDTGLSARMAPVPGKNQVIDPAKFENLCAVCDNAVTGHVSIAPIDKSLMQGWIDSRDTLDNINAAVHEFTAEVQADIVGEVRVKK
;
A
#
# COMPACT_ATOMS: atom_id res chain seq x y z
N MET A 1 31.57 5.92 -11.67
CA MET A 1 30.95 4.78 -10.97
C MET A 1 30.53 5.27 -9.61
N THR A 2 29.27 5.65 -9.45
CA THR A 2 28.77 6.22 -8.19
C THR A 2 28.24 5.09 -7.34
N LEU A 3 28.93 4.81 -6.23
CA LEU A 3 28.51 3.83 -5.23
C LEU A 3 27.19 4.30 -4.61
N ALA A 4 26.16 3.43 -4.64
CA ALA A 4 24.91 3.68 -3.94
C ALA A 4 25.18 3.77 -2.43
N PRO A 5 24.53 4.70 -1.71
CA PRO A 5 24.75 4.87 -0.27
C PRO A 5 24.25 3.64 0.50
N GLU A 6 25.10 3.13 1.39
CA GLU A 6 24.77 2.00 2.26
C GLU A 6 23.60 2.35 3.19
N LEU A 7 22.57 1.51 3.14
CA LEU A 7 21.38 1.61 4.00
C LEU A 7 21.76 1.31 5.45
N LYS A 8 21.18 2.08 6.37
CA LYS A 8 21.46 2.00 7.80
C LYS A 8 21.06 0.63 8.41
N PRO A 9 21.73 0.17 9.48
CA PRO A 9 21.59 -1.19 10.03
C PRO A 9 20.16 -1.58 10.43
N GLU A 10 19.34 -0.61 10.85
CA GLU A 10 17.94 -0.81 11.24
C GLU A 10 17.05 -1.29 10.08
N PHE A 11 17.44 -1.05 8.82
CA PHE A 11 16.75 -1.58 7.63
C PHE A 11 17.19 -3.00 7.26
N THR A 12 18.30 -3.48 7.84
CA THR A 12 18.85 -4.83 7.58
C THR A 12 18.07 -5.88 8.37
N ALA A 13 17.64 -5.55 9.60
CA ALA A 13 16.84 -6.44 10.44
C ALA A 13 15.44 -6.75 9.85
N LEU A 14 14.87 -5.83 9.08
CA LEU A 14 13.56 -6.04 8.42
C LEU A 14 13.62 -7.01 7.23
N LYS A 15 14.79 -7.25 6.63
CA LYS A 15 14.96 -8.20 5.52
C LYS A 15 15.09 -9.66 5.96
N GLU A 16 15.54 -9.92 7.19
CA GLU A 16 15.83 -11.29 7.65
C GLU A 16 14.66 -11.96 8.38
N THR A 17 13.79 -11.21 9.06
CA THR A 17 12.60 -11.80 9.73
C THR A 17 11.49 -12.19 8.73
N TYR A 18 11.67 -11.82 7.48
CA TYR A 18 10.61 -11.65 6.51
C TYR A 18 11.28 -11.75 5.15
N LYS A 19 11.17 -12.89 4.46
CA LYS A 19 11.56 -13.03 3.05
C LYS A 19 10.65 -12.16 2.16
N LEU A 20 10.71 -10.85 2.35
CA LEU A 20 9.85 -9.82 1.80
C LEU A 20 10.66 -9.03 0.79
N GLY A 21 10.39 -9.26 -0.48
CA GLY A 21 10.90 -8.41 -1.55
C GLY A 21 10.12 -7.10 -1.52
N LYS A 22 10.82 -5.98 -1.37
CA LYS A 22 10.29 -4.67 -1.78
C LYS A 22 9.82 -4.80 -3.23
N VAL A 23 8.63 -4.30 -3.52
CA VAL A 23 8.10 -4.29 -4.90
C VAL A 23 8.82 -3.17 -5.67
N GLU A 24 10.04 -3.42 -6.12
CA GLU A 24 10.79 -2.45 -6.94
C GLU A 24 10.44 -2.63 -8.42
N GLY A 25 9.93 -1.56 -9.06
CA GLY A 25 9.63 -1.53 -10.49
C GLY A 25 8.40 -2.31 -10.94
N ALA A 26 7.58 -2.79 -10.00
CA ALA A 26 6.33 -3.50 -10.30
C ALA A 26 5.13 -2.75 -9.71
N VAL A 27 4.04 -2.68 -10.48
CA VAL A 27 2.75 -2.17 -10.01
C VAL A 27 2.07 -3.20 -9.12
N VAL A 28 1.20 -2.73 -8.22
CA VAL A 28 0.35 -3.57 -7.39
C VAL A 28 -1.12 -3.30 -7.70
N TYR A 29 -1.95 -4.29 -7.43
CA TYR A 29 -3.35 -4.30 -7.79
C TYR A 29 -4.22 -4.27 -6.54
N ARG A 30 -5.03 -3.23 -6.41
CA ARG A 30 -6.03 -3.11 -5.35
C ARG A 30 -7.40 -3.41 -5.91
N ASP A 31 -8.05 -4.45 -5.38
CA ASP A 31 -9.42 -4.80 -5.77
C ASP A 31 -10.41 -3.66 -5.47
N GLY A 32 -11.37 -3.43 -6.36
CA GLY A 32 -12.43 -2.44 -6.22
C GLY A 32 -12.18 -1.09 -6.89
N SER A 33 -13.06 -0.13 -6.60
CA SER A 33 -13.00 1.24 -7.13
C SER A 33 -12.04 2.12 -6.34
N ALA A 34 -11.52 3.19 -6.95
CA ALA A 34 -10.69 4.20 -6.31
C ALA A 34 -11.47 5.16 -5.39
N THR A 35 -12.36 4.62 -4.54
CA THR A 35 -13.05 5.42 -3.52
C THR A 35 -12.16 5.57 -2.30
N LEU A 36 -12.26 6.70 -1.59
CA LEU A 36 -11.47 6.94 -0.37
C LEU A 36 -11.61 5.79 0.64
N ALA A 37 -12.82 5.26 0.80
CA ALA A 37 -13.07 4.14 1.68
C ALA A 37 -12.38 2.85 1.20
N ASN A 38 -12.19 2.64 -0.10
CA ASN A 38 -11.45 1.47 -0.58
C ASN A 38 -9.93 1.63 -0.46
N LEU A 39 -9.44 2.88 -0.53
CA LEU A 39 -8.02 3.25 -0.46
C LEU A 39 -7.53 3.56 0.96
N THR A 40 -8.42 3.46 1.96
CA THR A 40 -8.09 3.58 3.39
C THR A 40 -8.20 2.21 4.04
N PRO A 41 -7.29 1.81 4.95
CA PRO A 41 -7.38 0.55 5.69
C PRO A 41 -8.61 0.50 6.61
N LYS A 42 -8.93 -0.69 7.14
CA LYS A 42 -9.96 -0.94 8.16
C LYS A 42 -9.29 -1.21 9.51
N ALA A 43 -10.07 -1.16 10.58
CA ALA A 43 -9.59 -1.47 11.94
C ALA A 43 -8.86 -2.82 12.05
N LYS A 44 -9.33 -3.85 11.33
CA LYS A 44 -8.69 -5.17 11.31
C LYS A 44 -7.32 -5.22 10.61
N ASP A 45 -6.96 -4.15 9.89
CA ASP A 45 -5.76 -4.09 9.08
C ASP A 45 -4.59 -3.45 9.86
N ILE A 46 -4.73 -3.19 11.16
CA ILE A 46 -3.72 -2.49 12.00
C ILE A 46 -2.31 -3.08 11.92
N ASP A 47 -2.20 -4.42 11.86
CA ASP A 47 -0.91 -5.10 11.84
C ASP A 47 -0.39 -5.34 10.41
N THR A 48 -1.31 -5.42 9.44
CA THR A 48 -1.01 -5.84 8.08
C THR A 48 -0.84 -4.67 7.13
N GLY A 49 -1.67 -3.63 7.23
CA GLY A 49 -1.75 -2.59 6.21
C GLY A 49 -2.89 -2.81 5.21
N LEU A 50 -3.03 -1.86 4.29
CA LEU A 50 -3.99 -1.92 3.19
C LEU A 50 -3.61 -3.05 2.21
N SER A 51 -4.53 -4.00 2.02
CA SER A 51 -4.32 -5.19 1.18
C SER A 51 -4.32 -4.87 -0.32
N ALA A 52 -3.33 -5.39 -1.03
CA ALA A 52 -3.18 -5.38 -2.49
C ALA A 52 -2.61 -6.72 -3.00
N ARG A 53 -2.33 -6.82 -4.30
CA ARG A 53 -1.83 -8.03 -4.96
C ARG A 53 -0.74 -7.72 -5.98
N MET A 54 0.15 -8.68 -6.22
CA MET A 54 1.12 -8.63 -7.33
C MET A 54 0.50 -8.91 -8.71
N ALA A 55 -0.72 -9.47 -8.74
CA ALA A 55 -1.47 -9.76 -9.96
C ALA A 55 -2.94 -9.33 -9.79
N PRO A 56 -3.62 -8.90 -10.87
CA PRO A 56 -5.01 -8.47 -10.77
C PRO A 56 -5.93 -9.65 -10.48
N VAL A 57 -7.00 -9.42 -9.72
CA VAL A 57 -8.02 -10.42 -9.39
C VAL A 57 -9.28 -10.25 -10.27
N PRO A 58 -10.15 -11.26 -10.41
CA PRO A 58 -11.41 -11.11 -11.13
C PRO A 58 -12.23 -9.90 -10.66
N GLY A 59 -12.66 -9.06 -11.60
CA GLY A 59 -13.32 -7.79 -11.30
C GLY A 59 -12.45 -6.57 -11.61
N LYS A 60 -12.76 -5.46 -10.95
CA LYS A 60 -12.09 -4.17 -11.13
C LYS A 60 -10.90 -4.08 -10.20
N ASN A 61 -9.75 -3.65 -10.71
CA ASN A 61 -8.54 -3.43 -9.92
C ASN A 61 -7.97 -2.05 -10.23
N GLN A 62 -7.60 -1.30 -9.21
CA GLN A 62 -6.75 -0.12 -9.34
C GLN A 62 -5.30 -0.57 -9.45
N VAL A 63 -4.57 0.00 -10.41
CA VAL A 63 -3.14 -0.24 -10.62
C VAL A 63 -2.39 0.88 -9.91
N ILE A 64 -1.62 0.54 -8.89
CA ILE A 64 -0.87 1.48 -8.06
C ILE A 64 0.61 1.26 -8.34
N ASP A 65 1.39 2.34 -8.40
CA ASP A 65 2.85 2.31 -8.55
C ASP A 65 3.55 2.63 -7.22
N PRO A 66 3.95 1.60 -6.42
CA PRO A 66 4.58 1.83 -5.13
C PRO A 66 5.95 2.49 -5.20
N ALA A 67 6.56 2.61 -6.38
CA ALA A 67 7.83 3.31 -6.54
C ALA A 67 7.68 4.83 -6.36
N LYS A 68 6.44 5.35 -6.35
CA LYS A 68 6.12 6.76 -6.13
C LYS A 68 5.81 7.11 -4.68
N PHE A 69 5.64 6.10 -3.82
CA PHE A 69 5.36 6.33 -2.40
C PHE A 69 6.51 7.09 -1.73
N GLU A 70 6.14 8.13 -0.98
CA GLU A 70 7.03 8.95 -0.18
C GLU A 70 6.95 8.55 1.30
N ASN A 71 5.74 8.32 1.82
CA ASN A 71 5.50 7.98 3.23
C ASN A 71 5.00 6.55 3.42
N LEU A 72 4.59 5.90 2.33
CA LEU A 72 4.13 4.52 2.33
C LEU A 72 5.21 3.55 1.83
N CYS A 73 5.02 2.28 2.14
CA CYS A 73 5.75 1.19 1.52
C CYS A 73 4.79 0.06 1.15
N ALA A 74 5.10 -0.64 0.06
CA ALA A 74 4.40 -1.86 -0.35
C ALA A 74 5.30 -3.07 -0.17
N VAL A 75 4.79 -4.09 0.53
CA VAL A 75 5.56 -5.26 0.90
C VAL A 75 4.81 -6.54 0.53
N CYS A 76 5.43 -7.41 -0.28
CA CYS A 76 4.85 -8.70 -0.64
C CYS A 76 4.94 -9.69 0.54
N ASP A 77 3.90 -9.73 1.38
CA ASP A 77 3.87 -10.51 2.62
C ASP A 77 3.58 -12.00 2.44
N ASN A 78 3.10 -12.40 1.26
CA ASN A 78 2.86 -13.79 0.93
C ASN A 78 3.20 -14.05 -0.53
N ALA A 79 4.42 -14.53 -0.76
CA ALA A 79 4.93 -14.84 -2.10
C ALA A 79 4.14 -15.96 -2.81
N VAL A 80 3.45 -16.84 -2.08
CA VAL A 80 2.65 -17.93 -2.67
C VAL A 80 1.37 -17.37 -3.31
N THR A 81 0.74 -16.39 -2.65
CA THR A 81 -0.51 -15.78 -3.13
C THR A 81 -0.30 -14.45 -3.84
N GLY A 82 0.92 -13.91 -3.80
CA GLY A 82 1.24 -12.56 -4.23
C GLY A 82 0.50 -11.49 -3.43
N HIS A 83 0.14 -11.74 -2.16
CA HIS A 83 -0.45 -10.71 -1.30
C HIS A 83 0.58 -9.63 -1.01
N VAL A 84 0.12 -8.39 -1.09
CA VAL A 84 0.92 -7.21 -0.82
C VAL A 84 0.22 -6.39 0.25
N SER A 85 0.98 -5.90 1.20
CA SER A 85 0.53 -4.99 2.24
C SER A 85 1.12 -3.62 2.02
N ILE A 86 0.26 -2.60 1.96
CA ILE A 86 0.65 -1.18 1.88
C ILE A 86 0.48 -0.57 3.26
N ALA A 87 1.56 -0.04 3.84
CA ALA A 87 1.55 0.54 5.17
C ALA A 87 2.44 1.79 5.23
N PRO A 88 2.25 2.66 6.22
CA PRO A 88 3.19 3.75 6.48
C PRO A 88 4.58 3.20 6.80
N ILE A 89 5.62 3.91 6.36
CA ILE A 89 7.00 3.59 6.71
C ILE A 89 7.17 3.61 8.24
N ASP A 90 6.58 4.62 8.90
CA ASP A 90 6.40 4.64 10.35
C ASP A 90 5.08 3.99 10.76
N LYS A 91 5.14 2.73 11.19
CA LYS A 91 3.96 1.96 11.60
C LYS A 91 3.17 2.59 12.75
N SER A 92 3.75 3.48 13.56
CA SER A 92 3.00 4.17 14.62
C SER A 92 1.86 5.05 14.06
N LEU A 93 1.96 5.44 12.78
CA LEU A 93 0.97 6.26 12.08
C LEU A 93 -0.20 5.44 11.49
N MET A 94 -0.14 4.11 11.57
CA MET A 94 -1.17 3.23 11.00
C MET A 94 -2.55 3.45 11.63
N GLN A 95 -2.60 3.69 12.95
CA GLN A 95 -3.87 3.92 13.65
C GLN A 95 -4.55 5.21 13.15
N GLY A 96 -3.80 6.30 12.98
CA GLY A 96 -4.34 7.56 12.47
C GLY A 96 -4.91 7.40 11.05
N TRP A 97 -4.25 6.59 10.21
CA TRP A 97 -4.76 6.28 8.89
C TRP A 97 -6.07 5.49 8.94
N ILE A 98 -6.16 4.48 9.82
CA ILE A 98 -7.37 3.69 10.03
C ILE A 98 -8.51 4.58 10.54
N ASP A 99 -8.26 5.41 11.54
CA ASP A 99 -9.28 6.26 12.18
C ASP A 99 -9.86 7.26 11.18
N SER A 100 -9.06 7.71 10.20
CA SER A 100 -9.53 8.60 9.15
C SER A 100 -10.64 8.01 8.29
N ARG A 101 -10.75 6.67 8.22
CA ARG A 101 -11.77 5.97 7.44
C ARG A 101 -13.18 6.36 7.87
N ASP A 102 -13.40 6.51 9.18
CA ASP A 102 -14.73 6.78 9.74
C ASP A 102 -15.18 8.22 9.47
N THR A 103 -14.26 9.08 9.02
CA THR A 103 -14.54 10.48 8.70
C THR A 103 -14.83 10.74 7.22
N LEU A 104 -14.74 9.71 6.36
CA LEU A 104 -14.80 9.86 4.91
C LEU A 104 -16.16 10.31 4.36
N ASP A 105 -17.25 10.12 5.12
CA ASP A 105 -18.59 10.59 4.75
C ASP A 105 -18.81 12.06 5.12
N ASN A 106 -17.87 12.69 5.85
CA ASN A 106 -17.92 14.10 6.16
C ASN A 106 -17.33 14.92 5.00
N ILE A 107 -18.19 15.64 4.28
CA ILE A 107 -17.80 16.47 3.12
C ILE A 107 -16.74 17.55 3.43
N ASN A 108 -16.57 17.91 4.71
CA ASN A 108 -15.60 18.89 5.16
C ASN A 108 -14.35 18.27 5.77
N ALA A 109 -14.27 16.93 5.92
CA ALA A 109 -13.08 16.28 6.42
C ALA A 109 -11.98 16.27 5.35
N ALA A 110 -10.78 16.65 5.74
CA ALA A 110 -9.61 16.50 4.89
C ALA A 110 -9.31 15.01 4.68
N VAL A 111 -8.98 14.64 3.45
CA VAL A 111 -8.50 13.28 3.15
C VAL A 111 -7.18 13.07 3.86
N HIS A 112 -7.03 11.95 4.57
CA HIS A 112 -5.78 11.59 5.22
C HIS A 112 -4.66 11.47 4.19
N GLU A 113 -3.47 11.98 4.52
CA GLU A 113 -2.33 12.08 3.61
C GLU A 113 -1.99 10.75 2.93
N PHE A 114 -1.97 9.64 3.68
CA PHE A 114 -1.72 8.31 3.11
C PHE A 114 -2.81 7.82 2.16
N THR A 115 -4.09 8.15 2.39
CA THR A 115 -5.16 7.83 1.44
C THR A 115 -4.99 8.65 0.16
N ALA A 116 -4.62 9.92 0.30
CA ALA A 116 -4.34 10.80 -0.83
C ALA A 116 -3.11 10.32 -1.62
N GLU A 117 -2.06 9.86 -0.94
CA GLU A 117 -0.85 9.29 -1.56
C GLU A 117 -1.18 8.03 -2.36
N VAL A 118 -1.89 7.05 -1.77
CA VAL A 118 -2.37 5.86 -2.51
C VAL A 118 -3.19 6.28 -3.73
N GLN A 119 -4.07 7.28 -3.59
CA GLN A 119 -4.91 7.74 -4.69
C GLN A 119 -4.11 8.42 -5.80
N ALA A 120 -3.14 9.27 -5.45
CA ALA A 120 -2.26 9.97 -6.39
C ALA A 120 -1.39 9.00 -7.19
N ASP A 121 -1.01 7.88 -6.58
CA ASP A 121 -0.15 6.86 -7.18
C ASP A 121 -0.89 5.77 -7.95
N ILE A 122 -2.21 5.91 -8.13
CA ILE A 122 -2.97 5.12 -9.09
C ILE A 122 -2.56 5.54 -10.50
N VAL A 123 -1.96 4.61 -11.24
CA VAL A 123 -1.50 4.80 -12.63
C VAL A 123 -2.44 4.17 -13.67
N GLY A 124 -3.51 3.50 -13.23
CA GLY A 124 -4.53 2.95 -14.12
C GLY A 124 -5.60 2.11 -13.44
N GLU A 125 -6.52 1.58 -14.25
CA GLU A 125 -7.53 0.59 -13.85
C GLU A 125 -7.45 -0.59 -14.83
N VAL A 126 -7.55 -1.82 -14.29
CA VAL A 126 -7.72 -3.03 -15.11
C VAL A 126 -8.98 -3.79 -14.69
N ARG A 127 -9.63 -4.42 -15.66
CA ARG A 127 -10.79 -5.29 -15.42
C ARG A 127 -10.51 -6.69 -15.91
N VAL A 128 -10.56 -7.65 -15.00
CA VAL A 128 -10.37 -9.07 -15.30
C VAL A 128 -11.74 -9.75 -15.34
N LYS A 129 -12.03 -10.48 -16.42
CA LYS A 129 -13.27 -11.26 -16.53
C LYS A 129 -13.33 -12.30 -15.41
N LYS A 130 -14.53 -12.52 -14.89
CA LYS A 130 -14.80 -13.64 -13.98
C LYS A 130 -14.75 -14.96 -14.73
#